data_AF-A0A840PRT3-F1
#
_entry.id   AF-A0A840PRT3-F1
#
_cell.length_a   1.000
_cell.length_b   1.000
_cell.length_c   1.000
_cell.angle_alpha   90.00
_cell.angle_beta   90.00
_cell.angle_gamma   90.00
#
_symmetry.space_group_name_H-M   'P 1'
#
loop_
_entity.id
_entity.type
_entity.pdbx_description
1 polymer ?
#
loop_
_entity_poly.entity_id
_entity_poly.type
_entity_poly.pdbx_seq_one_letter_code
_entity_poly.pdbx_strand_id
1 'polypeptide(L)'
;MTHDEATLRRAAEAGDTAAMLALAGLLGQDAEYQEPGEETAEALEARAWIERAAEAGDAEGMYIIAVMLISAGDMEEAEPWLRRAADAGHTDAMDELGSLHYHFDDIAQARHWYERAAALGNKSAAANLRALPKG
;
A
#
# COMPACT_ATOMS: atom_id res chain seq x y z
N MET A 1 -9.34 21.82 -12.57
CA MET A 1 -8.12 21.34 -13.24
C MET A 1 -7.01 22.37 -13.17
N THR A 2 -6.04 22.18 -12.28
CA THR A 2 -4.84 23.03 -12.15
C THR A 2 -3.82 22.67 -13.23
N HIS A 3 -2.79 23.50 -13.44
CA HIS A 3 -1.69 23.18 -14.36
C HIS A 3 -0.94 21.90 -13.94
N ASP A 4 -0.86 21.66 -12.64
CA ASP A 4 -0.17 20.52 -12.04
C ASP A 4 -0.94 19.21 -12.30
N GLU A 5 -2.25 19.20 -12.12
CA GLU A 5 -3.11 18.03 -12.42
C GLU A 5 -3.03 17.63 -13.90
N ALA A 6 -3.13 18.59 -14.83
CA ALA A 6 -3.06 18.31 -16.26
C ALA A 6 -1.68 17.81 -16.71
N THR A 7 -0.63 18.15 -15.96
CA THR A 7 0.73 17.67 -16.20
C THR A 7 0.90 16.25 -15.67
N LEU A 8 0.45 16.00 -14.43
CA LEU A 8 0.44 14.66 -13.83
C LEU A 8 -0.39 13.67 -14.66
N ARG A 9 -1.58 14.06 -15.11
CA ARG A 9 -2.44 13.20 -15.94
C ARG A 9 -1.76 12.76 -17.24
N ARG A 10 -1.09 13.67 -17.95
CA ARG A 10 -0.34 13.32 -19.17
C ARG A 10 0.82 12.36 -18.90
N ALA A 11 1.53 12.53 -17.78
CA ALA A 11 2.62 11.63 -17.40
C ALA A 11 2.09 10.25 -16.97
N ALA A 12 1.02 10.21 -16.18
CA ALA A 12 0.35 9.00 -15.75
C ALA A 12 -0.21 8.20 -16.96
N GLU A 13 -0.82 8.88 -17.93
CA GLU A 13 -1.26 8.29 -19.20
C GLU A 13 -0.10 7.72 -20.02
N ALA A 14 1.10 8.31 -19.91
CA ALA A 14 2.32 7.83 -20.56
C ALA A 14 3.01 6.66 -19.82
N GLY A 15 2.46 6.22 -18.68
CA GLY A 15 2.97 5.07 -17.92
C GLY A 15 3.91 5.41 -16.76
N ASP A 16 4.05 6.69 -16.41
CA ASP A 16 4.84 7.09 -15.24
C ASP A 16 4.06 6.75 -13.95
N THR A 17 4.53 5.73 -13.22
CA THR A 17 3.86 5.23 -12.01
C THR A 17 3.90 6.24 -10.85
N ALA A 18 4.97 7.02 -10.74
CA ALA A 18 5.05 8.09 -9.74
C ALA A 18 4.01 9.17 -10.04
N ALA A 19 3.80 9.51 -11.31
CA ALA A 19 2.74 10.43 -11.72
C ALA A 19 1.34 9.87 -11.47
N MET A 20 1.12 8.56 -11.66
CA MET A 20 -0.14 7.90 -11.32
C MET A 20 -0.47 8.06 -9.83
N LEU A 21 0.50 7.77 -8.94
CA LEU A 21 0.31 7.89 -7.49
C LEU A 21 0.14 9.34 -7.05
N ALA A 22 0.91 10.27 -7.62
CA ALA A 22 0.77 11.69 -7.33
C ALA A 22 -0.58 12.25 -7.79
N LEU A 23 -1.07 11.82 -8.96
CA LEU A 23 -2.40 12.18 -9.44
C LEU A 23 -3.49 11.60 -8.53
N ALA A 24 -3.36 10.34 -8.11
CA ALA A 24 -4.30 9.71 -7.19
C ALA A 24 -4.37 10.45 -5.85
N GLY A 25 -3.21 10.82 -5.28
CA GLY A 25 -3.14 11.62 -4.07
C GLY A 25 -3.83 12.98 -4.24
N LEU A 26 -3.62 13.65 -5.38
CA LEU A 26 -4.28 14.92 -5.68
C LEU A 26 -5.81 14.78 -5.80
N LEU A 27 -6.29 13.72 -6.48
CA LEU A 27 -7.72 13.42 -6.61
C LEU A 27 -8.38 13.04 -5.27
N GLY A 28 -7.62 12.39 -4.38
CA GLY A 28 -8.09 11.98 -3.05
C GLY A 28 -8.16 13.10 -2.01
N GLN A 29 -7.45 14.21 -2.20
CA GLN A 29 -7.44 15.34 -1.25
C GLN A 29 -8.80 16.01 -1.08
N ASP A 30 -9.61 16.05 -2.13
CA ASP A 30 -10.94 16.67 -2.09
C ASP A 30 -12.02 15.71 -1.53
N ALA A 31 -11.73 14.41 -1.46
CA ALA A 31 -12.65 13.39 -0.94
C ALA A 31 -12.72 13.37 0.60
N GLU A 32 -11.73 13.94 1.30
CA GLU A 32 -11.61 13.92 2.77
C GLU A 32 -12.71 14.74 3.48
N TYR A 33 -13.48 15.56 2.73
CA TYR A 33 -14.57 16.40 3.25
C TYR A 33 -15.98 15.82 3.05
N GLN A 34 -16.12 14.61 2.50
CA GLN A 34 -17.42 14.04 2.15
C GLN A 34 -17.98 13.05 3.18
N GLU A 35 -19.31 12.97 3.19
CA GLU A 35 -20.08 12.10 4.09
C GLU A 35 -19.65 10.63 3.94
N PRO A 36 -19.57 9.86 5.04
CA PRO A 36 -19.24 8.44 4.97
C PRO A 36 -20.22 7.68 4.07
N GLY A 37 -19.71 7.07 3.00
CA GLY A 37 -20.45 6.16 2.13
C GLY A 37 -20.77 6.66 0.71
N GLU A 38 -20.37 7.88 0.33
CA GLU A 38 -20.47 8.37 -1.05
C GLU A 38 -19.11 8.30 -1.74
N GLU A 39 -18.90 7.27 -2.57
CA GLU A 39 -17.70 7.14 -3.39
C GLU A 39 -17.80 8.10 -4.58
N THR A 40 -16.96 9.14 -4.60
CA THR A 40 -16.98 10.16 -5.65
C THR A 40 -16.33 9.67 -6.94
N ALA A 41 -16.61 10.35 -8.06
CA ALA A 41 -15.95 10.06 -9.32
C ALA A 41 -14.42 10.24 -9.20
N GLU A 42 -13.98 11.24 -8.42
CA GLU A 42 -12.58 11.52 -8.14
C GLU A 42 -11.93 10.42 -7.28
N ALA A 43 -12.64 9.90 -6.27
CA ALA A 43 -12.15 8.78 -5.47
C ALA A 43 -12.01 7.49 -6.30
N LEU A 44 -12.99 7.20 -7.16
CA LEU A 44 -12.92 6.08 -8.11
C LEU A 44 -11.76 6.25 -9.09
N GLU A 45 -11.53 7.47 -9.60
CA GLU A 45 -10.41 7.74 -10.48
C GLU A 45 -9.06 7.62 -9.75
N ALA A 46 -8.95 8.12 -8.53
CA ALA A 46 -7.74 7.99 -7.71
C ALA A 46 -7.39 6.52 -7.51
N ARG A 47 -8.37 5.69 -7.15
CA ARG A 47 -8.19 4.25 -7.00
C ARG A 47 -7.73 3.60 -8.30
N ALA A 48 -8.34 3.94 -9.43
CA ALA A 48 -7.94 3.39 -10.73
C ALA A 48 -6.48 3.73 -11.08
N TRP A 49 -5.99 4.92 -10.72
CA TRP A 49 -4.59 5.27 -10.92
C TRP A 49 -3.63 4.48 -10.01
N ILE A 50 -4.02 4.24 -8.76
CA ILE A 50 -3.25 3.39 -7.83
C ILE A 50 -3.20 1.95 -8.33
N GLU A 51 -4.32 1.39 -8.77
CA GLU A 51 -4.39 0.04 -9.35
C GLU A 51 -3.45 -0.09 -10.55
N ARG A 52 -3.47 0.89 -11.46
CA ARG A 52 -2.55 0.91 -12.60
C ARG A 52 -1.08 0.98 -12.20
N ALA A 53 -0.73 1.76 -11.18
CA ALA A 53 0.64 1.84 -10.67
C ALA A 53 1.07 0.48 -10.07
N ALA A 54 0.20 -0.14 -9.27
CA ALA A 54 0.45 -1.46 -8.67
C ALA A 54 0.61 -2.55 -9.74
N GLU A 55 -0.25 -2.56 -10.76
CA GLU A 55 -0.17 -3.47 -11.89
C GLU A 55 1.11 -3.28 -12.70
N ALA A 56 1.57 -2.03 -12.86
CA ALA A 56 2.80 -1.67 -13.56
C ALA A 56 4.08 -2.03 -12.80
N GLY A 57 4.00 -2.51 -11.56
CA GLY A 57 5.17 -2.93 -10.78
C GLY A 57 5.62 -1.94 -9.72
N ASP A 58 4.87 -0.85 -9.49
CA ASP A 58 5.22 0.14 -8.47
C ASP A 58 4.98 -0.39 -7.06
N ALA A 59 6.04 -0.40 -6.23
CA ALA A 59 5.98 -0.98 -4.90
C ALA A 59 5.08 -0.20 -3.94
N GLU A 60 5.03 1.14 -4.06
CA GLU A 60 4.15 1.99 -3.26
C GLU A 60 2.70 1.77 -3.68
N GLY A 61 2.43 1.70 -4.99
CA GLY A 61 1.10 1.39 -5.51
C GLY A 61 0.56 0.04 -5.01
N MET A 62 1.39 -1.00 -5.04
CA MET A 62 1.03 -2.32 -4.48
C MET A 62 0.74 -2.26 -2.97
N TYR A 63 1.55 -1.51 -2.21
CA TYR A 63 1.34 -1.33 -0.78
C TYR A 63 0.01 -0.61 -0.50
N ILE A 64 -0.30 0.46 -1.25
CA ILE A 64 -1.55 1.20 -1.06
C ILE A 64 -2.78 0.31 -1.37
N ILE A 65 -2.77 -0.48 -2.45
CA ILE A 65 -3.86 -1.43 -2.74
C ILE A 65 -4.04 -2.43 -1.61
N ALA A 66 -2.94 -2.97 -1.07
CA ALA A 66 -3.01 -3.89 0.05
C ALA A 66 -3.66 -3.24 1.29
N VAL A 67 -3.29 -2.01 1.62
CA VAL A 67 -3.87 -1.27 2.77
C VAL A 67 -5.36 -1.02 2.57
N MET A 68 -5.80 -0.70 1.34
CA MET A 68 -7.23 -0.57 1.03
C MET A 68 -7.99 -1.88 1.26
N LEU A 69 -7.44 -3.01 0.78
CA LEU A 69 -8.03 -4.34 0.98
C LEU A 69 -8.10 -4.71 2.46
N ILE A 70 -7.03 -4.48 3.23
CA ILE A 70 -7.04 -4.71 4.69
C ILE A 70 -8.11 -3.86 5.38
N SER A 71 -8.27 -2.60 4.96
CA SER A 71 -9.28 -1.69 5.52
C SER A 71 -10.71 -2.13 5.19
N ALA A 72 -10.90 -2.80 4.05
CA ALA A 72 -12.16 -3.44 3.66
C ALA A 72 -12.40 -4.80 4.36
N GLY A 73 -11.38 -5.35 5.04
CA GLY A 73 -11.42 -6.68 5.67
C GLY A 73 -10.93 -7.82 4.77
N ASP A 74 -10.49 -7.53 3.56
CA ASP A 74 -10.07 -8.49 2.53
C ASP A 74 -8.58 -8.84 2.67
N MET A 75 -8.19 -9.28 3.87
CA MET A 75 -6.81 -9.60 4.26
C MET A 75 -6.15 -10.67 3.36
N GLU A 76 -6.93 -11.65 2.89
CA GLU A 76 -6.43 -12.70 1.98
C GLU A 76 -6.07 -12.14 0.59
N GLU A 77 -6.83 -11.16 0.10
CA GLU A 77 -6.56 -10.50 -1.17
C GLU A 77 -5.40 -9.50 -1.06
N ALA A 78 -5.16 -8.94 0.14
CA ALA A 78 -4.05 -8.03 0.40
C ALA A 78 -2.68 -8.72 0.39
N GLU A 79 -2.58 -9.98 0.86
CA GLU A 79 -1.31 -10.73 0.96
C GLU A 79 -0.46 -10.71 -0.32
N PRO A 80 -1.00 -11.07 -1.52
CA PRO A 80 -0.18 -11.10 -2.72
C PRO A 80 0.35 -9.72 -3.12
N TRP A 81 -0.38 -8.65 -2.83
CA TRP A 81 0.07 -7.27 -3.07
C TRP A 81 1.18 -6.87 -2.10
N LEU A 82 1.00 -7.13 -0.80
CA LEU A 82 2.04 -6.91 0.20
C LEU A 82 3.32 -7.68 -0.12
N ARG A 83 3.19 -8.96 -0.49
CA ARG A 83 4.35 -9.78 -0.84
C ARG A 83 5.11 -9.23 -2.04
N ARG A 84 4.41 -8.82 -3.10
CA ARG A 84 5.06 -8.21 -4.27
C ARG A 84 5.74 -6.88 -3.92
N ALA A 85 5.11 -6.03 -3.11
CA ALA A 85 5.71 -4.78 -2.63
C ALA A 85 6.95 -5.04 -1.76
N ALA A 86 6.86 -6.01 -0.84
CA ALA A 86 7.96 -6.45 0.02
C ALA A 86 9.13 -7.01 -0.80
N ASP A 87 8.86 -7.83 -1.83
CA ASP A 87 9.88 -8.37 -2.73
C ASP A 87 10.56 -7.26 -3.55
N ALA A 88 9.85 -6.17 -3.85
CA ALA A 88 10.40 -4.95 -4.45
C ALA A 88 11.16 -4.04 -3.45
N GLY A 89 11.23 -4.44 -2.17
CA GLY A 89 12.00 -3.74 -1.13
C GLY A 89 11.19 -2.75 -0.28
N HIS A 90 9.87 -2.72 -0.40
CA HIS A 90 9.02 -1.82 0.39
C HIS A 90 8.99 -2.25 1.86
N THR A 91 9.58 -1.44 2.73
CA THR A 91 9.77 -1.80 4.14
C THR A 91 8.48 -1.81 4.94
N ASP A 92 7.51 -0.94 4.63
CA ASP A 92 6.24 -0.92 5.35
C ASP A 92 5.34 -2.08 4.92
N ALA A 93 5.35 -2.47 3.64
CA ALA A 93 4.69 -3.69 3.18
C ALA A 93 5.26 -4.95 3.86
N MET A 94 6.57 -5.02 4.12
CA MET A 94 7.15 -6.11 4.91
C MET A 94 6.64 -6.11 6.36
N ASP A 95 6.54 -4.95 7.01
CA ASP A 95 5.97 -4.85 8.37
C ASP A 95 4.50 -5.29 8.38
N GLU A 96 3.70 -4.79 7.43
CA GLU A 96 2.29 -5.13 7.31
C GLU A 96 2.09 -6.63 7.01
N LEU A 97 2.93 -7.22 6.17
CA LEU A 97 2.91 -8.66 5.89
C LEU A 97 3.28 -9.49 7.13
N GLY A 98 4.20 -8.99 7.96
CA GLY A 98 4.49 -9.56 9.26
C GLY A 98 3.26 -9.55 10.19
N SER A 99 2.54 -8.42 10.22
CA SER A 99 1.31 -8.24 11.01
C SER A 99 0.17 -9.11 10.51
N LEU A 100 0.02 -9.25 9.20
CA LEU A 100 -0.95 -10.13 8.56
C LEU A 100 -0.73 -11.59 8.96
N HIS A 101 0.51 -12.09 8.86
CA HIS A 101 0.83 -13.45 9.25
C HIS A 101 0.69 -13.67 10.77
N TYR A 102 1.02 -12.66 11.59
CA TYR A 102 0.79 -12.72 13.03
C TYR A 102 -0.71 -12.83 13.37
N HIS A 103 -1.56 -12.09 12.66
CA HIS A 103 -3.02 -12.19 12.81
C HIS A 103 -3.55 -13.60 12.51
N PHE A 104 -2.95 -14.29 11.53
CA PHE A 104 -3.28 -15.67 11.18
C PHE A 104 -2.50 -16.73 11.99
N ASP A 105 -1.90 -16.35 13.12
CA ASP A 105 -1.10 -17.22 14.01
C ASP A 105 0.11 -17.89 13.34
N ASP A 106 0.55 -17.41 12.17
CA ASP A 106 1.79 -17.87 11.51
C ASP A 106 2.98 -17.05 12.03
N ILE A 107 3.40 -17.39 13.25
CA ILE A 107 4.52 -16.72 13.93
C ILE A 107 5.84 -16.85 13.17
N ALA A 108 6.03 -17.92 12.39
CA ALA A 108 7.25 -18.14 11.63
C ALA A 108 7.35 -17.13 10.47
N GLN A 109 6.28 -16.98 9.69
CA GLN A 109 6.22 -16.00 8.62
C GLN A 109 6.22 -14.57 9.16
N ALA A 110 5.50 -14.29 10.25
CA ALA A 110 5.52 -12.98 10.91
C ALA A 110 6.96 -12.58 11.28
N ARG A 111 7.69 -13.48 11.93
CA ARG A 111 9.11 -13.27 12.27
C ARG A 111 9.96 -13.00 11.05
N HIS A 112 9.82 -13.82 10.00
CA HIS A 112 10.60 -13.68 8.76
C HIS A 112 10.50 -12.27 8.18
N TRP A 113 9.27 -11.75 8.05
CA TRP A 113 9.04 -10.44 7.46
C TRP A 113 9.47 -9.29 8.36
N TYR A 114 9.19 -9.37 9.66
CA TYR A 114 9.67 -8.35 10.60
C TYR A 114 11.20 -8.29 10.67
N GLU A 115 11.91 -9.42 10.60
CA GLU A 115 13.38 -9.46 10.55
C GLU A 115 13.93 -8.74 9.31
N ARG A 116 13.33 -8.98 8.13
CA ARG A 116 13.73 -8.31 6.89
C ARG A 116 13.48 -6.81 6.95
N ALA A 117 12.29 -6.38 7.38
CA ALA A 117 11.95 -4.97 7.52
C ALA A 117 12.87 -4.26 8.54
N ALA A 118 13.12 -4.90 9.70
CA ALA A 118 14.00 -4.35 10.73
C ALA A 118 15.45 -4.23 10.26
N ALA A 119 15.95 -5.20 9.48
CA ALA A 119 17.28 -5.14 8.89
C ALA A 119 17.45 -3.95 7.92
N LEU A 120 16.36 -3.50 7.30
CA LEU A 120 16.30 -2.30 6.46
C LEU A 120 15.99 -1.01 7.23
N GLY A 121 15.89 -1.08 8.56
CA GLY A 121 15.71 0.08 9.44
C GLY A 121 14.25 0.40 9.79
N ASN A 122 13.28 -0.44 9.44
CA ASN A 122 11.89 -0.26 9.89
C ASN A 122 11.81 -0.46 11.41
N LYS A 123 11.48 0.63 12.13
CA LYS A 123 11.43 0.65 13.60
C LYS A 123 10.19 -0.04 14.16
N SER A 124 9.06 0.04 13.44
CA SER A 124 7.81 -0.64 13.81
C SER A 124 8.00 -2.15 13.75
N ALA A 125 8.55 -2.66 12.65
CA ALA A 125 8.89 -4.06 12.50
C ALA A 125 9.89 -4.54 13.57
N ALA A 126 10.91 -3.74 13.89
CA ALA A 126 11.85 -4.07 14.95
C ALA A 126 11.19 -4.16 16.34
N ALA A 127 10.14 -3.36 16.60
CA ALA A 127 9.36 -3.43 17.82
C ALA A 127 8.43 -4.66 17.81
N ASN A 128 7.74 -4.92 16.70
CA ASN A 128 6.86 -6.07 16.52
C ASN A 128 7.64 -7.40 16.68
N LEU A 129 8.83 -7.50 16.08
CA LEU A 129 9.73 -8.64 16.23
C LEU A 129 10.08 -8.95 17.69
N ARG A 130 10.28 -7.91 18.52
CA ARG A 130 10.58 -8.06 19.96
C ARG A 130 9.36 -8.48 20.76
N ALA A 131 8.16 -8.14 20.30
CA ALA A 131 6.90 -8.47 20.94
C ALA A 131 6.39 -9.89 20.61
N LEU A 132 6.92 -10.52 19.55
CA LEU A 132 6.53 -11.88 19.18
C LEU A 132 6.71 -12.87 20.34
N PRO A 133 5.79 -13.84 20.52
CA PRO A 133 5.93 -14.88 21.51
C PRO A 133 7.21 -15.69 21.28
N LYS A 134 7.83 -16.12 22.38
CA LYS A 134 8.91 -17.10 22.34
C LYS A 134 8.25 -18.47 22.21
N GLY A 135 8.64 -19.23 21.19
CA GLY A 135 8.21 -20.62 21.00
C GLY A 135 8.69 -21.54 22.12
#